data_AF-A0AAF5CZS1-F1
#
_entry.id   AF-A0AAF5CZS1-F1
#
_cell.length_a   1.000
_cell.length_b   1.000
_cell.length_c   1.000
_cell.angle_alpha   90.00
_cell.angle_beta   90.00
_cell.angle_gamma   90.00
#
_symmetry.space_group_name_H-M   'P 1'
#
loop_
_entity.id
_entity.type
_entity.pdbx_description
1 polymer ?
#
loop_
_entity_poly.entity_id
_entity_poly.type
_entity_poly.pdbx_seq_one_letter_code
_entity_poly.pdbx_strand_id
1 'polypeptide(L)'
;MEKELVNKIYDILKDYGHYADQYMLDYYIDNQWHSIPNEWQNFFENKKDNIEAVALYLLDFTNKELDEEVPSTLLKLKNDIKHVFDTLCNIDCGAGIGHLSRLLAYFFKDYINVEVSTVEGNDKFVDQSIKLDQIFENKLKFIEQKSPNFKIQRVSKLVSDKSDLLNDDSSNHNKNLILGLHTCGDFASTLIKHFCLNTNAAALVNIGCCYHKINNGNDMKYRQIYDNSINSISENYNYPMSNEKNIFPNLSYAARELACHGLKQFKEKLNSKKGILSSFKINLYRAKLEHLIFSITSDKNYRHLGLRSVLYNENLSFEEYIEKALLSQKEIMDKINLFKNQNYELFRKMIDIDINDIWKIFTLYVIRLSIAPILEIVILLDRIIYLKEHGLNSYIIDLFDSSISPRCYAIVCLK
;
A
#
# COMPACT_ATOMS: atom_id res chain seq x y z
N MET A 1 -9.38 10.65 -22.14
CA MET A 1 -8.08 10.45 -21.48
C MET A 1 -8.18 9.43 -20.33
N GLU A 2 -8.77 9.75 -19.18
CA GLU A 2 -8.68 8.87 -17.99
C GLU A 2 -9.30 7.48 -18.22
N LYS A 3 -10.49 7.40 -18.84
CA LYS A 3 -11.14 6.12 -19.16
C LYS A 3 -10.31 5.25 -20.12
N GLU A 4 -9.63 5.87 -21.08
CA GLU A 4 -8.74 5.16 -22.01
C GLU A 4 -7.49 4.62 -21.28
N LEU A 5 -7.01 5.35 -20.27
CA LEU A 5 -5.92 4.92 -19.41
C LEU A 5 -6.34 3.78 -18.48
N VAL A 6 -7.56 3.82 -17.92
CA VAL A 6 -8.14 2.71 -17.15
C VAL A 6 -8.27 1.46 -18.03
N ASN A 7 -8.78 1.56 -19.26
CA ASN A 7 -8.87 0.43 -20.17
C ASN A 7 -7.48 -0.17 -20.49
N LYS A 8 -6.47 0.66 -20.76
CA LYS A 8 -5.08 0.21 -20.94
C LYS A 8 -4.56 -0.55 -19.71
N ILE A 9 -4.82 -0.04 -18.50
CA ILE A 9 -4.41 -0.73 -17.27
C ILE A 9 -5.20 -2.04 -17.08
N TYR A 10 -6.49 -2.08 -17.43
CA TYR A 10 -7.30 -3.30 -17.42
C TYR A 10 -6.66 -4.38 -18.31
N ASP A 11 -6.29 -4.04 -19.56
CA ASP A 11 -5.66 -4.99 -20.48
C ASP A 11 -4.32 -5.52 -19.94
N ILE A 12 -3.48 -4.67 -19.34
CA ILE A 12 -2.23 -5.10 -18.68
C ILE A 12 -2.53 -6.05 -17.51
N LEU A 13 -3.50 -5.73 -16.66
CA LEU A 13 -3.85 -6.54 -15.50
C LEU A 13 -4.58 -7.84 -15.85
N LYS A 14 -5.19 -7.93 -17.03
CA LYS A 14 -5.75 -9.17 -17.58
C LYS A 14 -4.66 -10.17 -17.91
N ASP A 15 -3.54 -9.71 -18.50
CA ASP A 15 -2.42 -10.56 -18.92
C ASP A 15 -1.44 -10.86 -17.76
N TYR A 16 -1.20 -9.89 -16.88
CA TYR A 16 -0.12 -9.93 -15.87
C TYR A 16 -0.59 -9.76 -14.42
N GLY A 17 -1.86 -9.42 -14.17
CA GLY A 17 -2.36 -9.08 -12.84
C GLY A 17 -2.31 -10.23 -11.84
N HIS A 18 -2.30 -11.49 -12.31
CA HIS A 18 -2.15 -12.67 -11.43
C HIS A 18 -0.82 -12.68 -10.67
N TYR A 19 0.24 -12.06 -11.19
CA TYR A 19 1.49 -11.92 -10.43
C TYR A 19 1.30 -11.05 -9.18
N ALA A 20 0.48 -9.99 -9.25
CA ALA A 20 0.20 -9.13 -8.11
C ALA A 20 -0.36 -9.91 -6.91
N ASP A 21 -1.12 -10.96 -7.19
CA ASP A 21 -1.77 -11.84 -6.22
C ASP A 21 -0.83 -12.90 -5.59
N GLN A 22 0.40 -13.07 -6.11
CA GLN A 22 1.36 -14.08 -5.63
C GLN A 22 2.05 -13.67 -4.33
N TYR A 23 1.42 -13.91 -3.20
CA TYR A 23 2.04 -13.73 -1.90
C TYR A 23 3.34 -14.54 -1.77
N MET A 24 4.44 -13.89 -1.36
CA MET A 24 5.74 -14.54 -1.22
C MET A 24 5.73 -15.76 -0.29
N LEU A 25 4.87 -15.76 0.73
CA LEU A 25 4.73 -16.89 1.65
C LEU A 25 4.11 -18.14 0.97
N ASP A 26 3.38 -17.97 -0.14
CA ASP A 26 2.78 -19.07 -0.90
C ASP A 26 3.76 -19.65 -1.97
N TYR A 27 5.01 -19.17 -2.04
CA TYR A 27 6.02 -19.58 -3.03
C TYR A 27 6.12 -21.10 -3.24
N TYR A 28 6.21 -21.87 -2.14
CA TYR A 28 6.27 -23.33 -2.18
C TYR A 28 4.89 -24.00 -2.33
N ILE A 29 3.81 -23.40 -1.84
CA ILE A 29 2.47 -24.00 -1.86
C ILE A 29 1.87 -23.94 -3.27
N ASP A 30 2.01 -22.79 -3.93
CA ASP A 30 1.46 -22.52 -5.26
C ASP A 30 2.50 -22.74 -6.38
N ASN A 31 3.69 -23.24 -6.03
CA ASN A 31 4.83 -23.48 -6.95
C ASN A 31 5.16 -22.25 -7.83
N GLN A 32 5.24 -21.07 -7.22
CA GLN A 32 5.16 -19.78 -7.92
C GLN A 32 6.26 -19.57 -8.97
N TRP A 33 7.45 -20.16 -8.81
CA TRP A 33 8.51 -20.05 -9.82
C TRP A 33 8.09 -20.60 -11.19
N HIS A 34 7.31 -21.67 -11.22
CA HIS A 34 6.84 -22.29 -12.46
C HIS A 34 5.59 -21.60 -13.04
N SER A 35 5.12 -20.50 -12.42
CA SER A 35 4.00 -19.69 -12.93
C SER A 35 4.43 -18.59 -13.89
N ILE A 36 5.72 -18.22 -13.91
CA ILE A 36 6.28 -17.30 -14.91
C ILE A 36 6.71 -18.08 -16.17
N PRO A 37 6.64 -17.48 -17.37
CA PRO A 37 7.07 -18.11 -18.62
C PRO A 37 8.49 -18.68 -18.55
N ASN A 38 8.72 -19.84 -19.18
CA ASN A 38 10.04 -20.48 -19.22
C ASN A 38 11.13 -19.58 -19.83
N GLU A 39 10.75 -18.74 -20.79
CA GLU A 39 11.62 -17.69 -21.37
C GLU A 39 12.08 -16.66 -20.33
N TRP A 40 11.24 -16.31 -19.35
CA TRP A 40 11.62 -15.44 -18.23
C TRP A 40 12.52 -16.19 -17.25
N GLN A 41 12.18 -17.44 -16.90
CA GLN A 41 12.99 -18.28 -16.02
C GLN A 41 14.42 -18.40 -16.56
N ASN A 42 14.58 -18.77 -17.84
CA ASN A 42 15.88 -18.86 -18.52
C ASN A 42 16.66 -17.54 -18.49
N PHE A 43 16.00 -16.40 -18.76
CA PHE A 43 16.64 -15.09 -18.71
C PHE A 43 17.15 -14.75 -17.30
N PHE A 44 16.34 -14.97 -16.27
CA PHE A 44 16.75 -14.72 -14.89
C PHE A 44 17.84 -15.70 -14.40
N GLU A 45 17.78 -16.97 -14.79
CA GLU A 45 18.83 -17.96 -14.47
C GLU A 45 20.18 -17.58 -15.07
N ASN A 46 20.19 -17.12 -16.33
CA ASN A 46 21.39 -16.61 -17.02
C ASN A 46 21.97 -15.32 -16.39
N LYS A 47 21.16 -14.57 -15.63
CA LYS A 47 21.54 -13.30 -15.00
C LYS A 47 21.56 -13.36 -13.46
N LYS A 48 21.45 -14.56 -12.86
CA LYS A 48 21.28 -14.75 -11.40
C LYS A 48 22.36 -14.06 -10.55
N ASP A 49 23.61 -14.05 -11.03
CA ASP A 49 24.76 -13.47 -10.32
C ASP A 49 24.75 -11.92 -10.37
N ASN A 50 23.87 -11.33 -11.18
CA ASN A 50 23.64 -9.88 -11.29
C ASN A 50 22.13 -9.54 -11.20
N ILE A 51 21.35 -10.33 -10.45
CA ILE A 51 19.89 -10.21 -10.39
C ILE A 51 19.43 -8.87 -9.79
N GLU A 52 20.25 -8.23 -8.97
CA GLU A 52 19.98 -6.90 -8.40
C GLU A 52 19.98 -5.81 -9.49
N ALA A 53 20.83 -5.91 -10.52
CA ALA A 53 20.80 -5.01 -11.67
C ALA A 53 19.58 -5.29 -12.59
N VAL A 54 19.22 -6.55 -12.79
CA VAL A 54 17.97 -6.91 -13.50
C VAL A 54 16.75 -6.35 -12.76
N ALA A 55 16.76 -6.35 -11.42
CA ALA A 55 15.71 -5.72 -10.63
C ALA A 55 15.66 -4.21 -10.81
N LEU A 56 16.80 -3.51 -10.84
CA LEU A 56 16.83 -2.08 -11.13
C LEU A 56 16.29 -1.78 -12.54
N TYR A 57 16.64 -2.59 -13.55
CA TYR A 57 16.10 -2.49 -14.91
C TYR A 57 14.57 -2.71 -14.98
N LEU A 58 14.02 -3.67 -14.23
CA LEU A 58 12.56 -3.91 -14.21
C LEU A 58 11.77 -2.86 -13.42
N LEU A 59 12.40 -2.21 -12.45
CA LEU A 59 11.77 -1.21 -11.56
C LEU A 59 12.02 0.24 -12.02
N ASP A 60 12.91 0.45 -12.98
CA ASP A 60 13.08 1.70 -13.71
C ASP A 60 12.59 1.54 -15.16
N PHE A 61 11.34 1.94 -15.38
CA PHE A 61 10.70 1.90 -16.69
C PHE A 61 11.39 2.78 -17.75
N THR A 62 12.36 3.62 -17.38
CA THR A 62 13.16 4.43 -18.32
C THR A 62 14.50 3.79 -18.69
N ASN A 63 15.00 2.84 -17.89
CA ASN A 63 16.23 2.10 -18.17
C ASN A 63 16.05 1.21 -19.42
N LYS A 64 17.03 1.16 -20.31
CA LYS A 64 17.03 0.35 -21.55
C LYS A 64 18.19 -0.66 -21.66
N GLU A 65 19.03 -0.78 -20.63
CA GLU A 65 20.29 -1.54 -20.68
C GLU A 65 20.14 -3.01 -21.07
N LEU A 66 18.98 -3.62 -20.80
CA LEU A 66 18.69 -5.02 -21.10
C LEU A 66 17.63 -5.21 -22.20
N ASP A 67 17.19 -4.14 -22.89
CA ASP A 67 16.10 -4.20 -23.89
C ASP A 67 16.40 -5.16 -25.06
N GLU A 68 17.68 -5.43 -25.39
CA GLU A 68 18.10 -6.39 -26.43
C GLU A 68 18.21 -7.84 -25.93
N GLU A 69 18.31 -8.07 -24.63
CA GLU A 69 18.50 -9.39 -24.01
C GLU A 69 17.22 -9.96 -23.37
N VAL A 70 16.30 -9.10 -22.96
CA VAL A 70 15.12 -9.49 -22.19
C VAL A 70 14.05 -10.15 -23.09
N PRO A 71 13.29 -11.16 -22.60
CA PRO A 71 12.18 -11.73 -23.35
C PRO A 71 11.16 -10.67 -23.78
N SER A 72 10.68 -10.76 -25.03
CA SER A 72 9.79 -9.76 -25.64
C SER A 72 8.49 -9.54 -24.85
N THR A 73 7.97 -10.57 -24.20
CA THR A 73 6.78 -10.53 -23.35
C THR A 73 7.02 -9.80 -22.01
N LEU A 74 8.25 -9.78 -21.50
CA LEU A 74 8.66 -9.03 -20.31
C LEU A 74 9.01 -7.57 -20.66
N LEU A 75 9.64 -7.36 -21.82
CA LEU A 75 9.84 -6.02 -22.39
C LEU A 75 8.49 -5.33 -22.67
N LYS A 76 7.50 -6.07 -23.20
CA LYS A 76 6.12 -5.60 -23.38
C LYS A 76 5.53 -5.10 -22.06
N LEU A 77 5.56 -5.91 -20.99
CA LEU A 77 5.07 -5.51 -19.66
C LEU A 77 5.72 -4.20 -19.18
N LYS A 78 7.05 -4.11 -19.25
CA LYS A 78 7.82 -2.91 -18.86
C LYS A 78 7.42 -1.68 -19.67
N ASN A 79 7.26 -1.81 -20.99
CA ASN A 79 6.89 -0.72 -21.89
C ASN A 79 5.42 -0.31 -21.75
N ASP A 80 4.51 -1.26 -21.55
CA ASP A 80 3.08 -0.99 -21.32
C ASP A 80 2.89 -0.19 -20.02
N ILE A 81 3.61 -0.56 -18.94
CA ILE A 81 3.64 0.22 -17.69
C ILE A 81 4.26 1.61 -17.92
N LYS A 82 5.40 1.70 -18.62
CA LYS A 82 6.03 2.99 -18.94
C LYS A 82 5.05 3.94 -19.65
N HIS A 83 4.32 3.43 -20.63
CA HIS A 83 3.37 4.21 -21.43
C HIS A 83 2.16 4.68 -20.61
N VAL A 84 1.75 3.94 -19.57
CA VAL A 84 0.76 4.43 -18.59
C VAL A 84 1.30 5.68 -17.87
N PHE A 85 2.56 5.66 -17.42
CA PHE A 85 3.19 6.81 -16.76
C PHE A 85 3.48 7.98 -17.70
N ASP A 86 3.88 7.72 -18.95
CA ASP A 86 4.07 8.77 -19.97
C ASP A 86 2.76 9.49 -20.32
N THR A 87 1.60 8.85 -20.07
CA THR A 87 0.26 9.45 -20.27
C THR A 87 -0.19 10.30 -19.07
N LEU A 88 0.46 10.19 -17.91
CA LEU A 88 0.10 10.95 -16.70
C LEU A 88 0.82 12.30 -16.65
N CYS A 89 0.06 13.38 -16.47
CA CYS A 89 0.61 14.71 -16.19
C CYS A 89 0.95 14.82 -14.70
N ASN A 90 2.24 14.73 -14.35
CA ASN A 90 2.71 14.83 -12.97
C ASN A 90 3.04 16.29 -12.61
N ILE A 91 2.63 16.71 -11.41
CA ILE A 91 2.89 18.03 -10.80
C ILE A 91 3.40 17.79 -9.37
N ASP A 92 4.37 18.54 -8.85
CA ASP A 92 5.09 18.29 -7.57
C ASP A 92 4.79 19.37 -6.50
N CYS A 93 4.47 19.03 -5.23
CA CYS A 93 3.96 20.00 -4.21
C CYS A 93 3.97 19.60 -2.67
N GLY A 94 5.10 19.61 -1.94
CA GLY A 94 5.20 19.10 -0.52
C GLY A 94 4.53 19.90 0.64
N ALA A 95 4.43 19.40 1.90
CA ALA A 95 4.93 18.17 2.55
C ALA A 95 4.26 17.75 3.91
N GLY A 96 3.93 16.46 4.13
CA GLY A 96 4.19 15.72 5.40
C GLY A 96 3.14 15.54 6.54
N ILE A 97 3.67 15.22 7.75
CA ILE A 97 3.08 14.41 8.85
C ILE A 97 2.00 15.11 9.72
N GLY A 98 1.00 15.76 9.12
CA GLY A 98 0.02 16.55 9.90
C GLY A 98 0.61 17.81 10.55
N HIS A 99 1.91 18.06 10.36
CA HIS A 99 2.49 19.39 10.46
C HIS A 99 1.75 20.37 9.55
N LEU A 100 1.26 19.91 8.38
CA LEU A 100 0.56 20.76 7.42
C LEU A 100 -0.63 21.51 8.05
N SER A 101 -1.51 20.86 8.82
CA SER A 101 -2.67 21.55 9.42
C SER A 101 -2.24 22.66 10.41
N ARG A 102 -1.19 22.41 11.19
CA ARG A 102 -0.59 23.37 12.12
C ARG A 102 0.19 24.49 11.40
N LEU A 103 0.89 24.16 10.32
CA LEU A 103 1.64 25.10 9.48
C LEU A 103 0.69 26.00 8.68
N LEU A 104 -0.40 25.46 8.12
CA LEU A 104 -1.44 26.23 7.45
C LEU A 104 -2.09 27.20 8.44
N ALA A 105 -2.49 26.74 9.63
CA ALA A 105 -3.01 27.61 10.69
C ALA A 105 -2.01 28.74 11.02
N TYR A 106 -0.73 28.41 11.17
CA TYR A 106 0.32 29.38 11.49
C TYR A 106 0.61 30.38 10.36
N PHE A 107 0.77 29.92 9.12
CA PHE A 107 1.12 30.77 7.98
C PHE A 107 -0.03 31.67 7.54
N PHE A 108 -1.28 31.23 7.70
CA PHE A 108 -2.46 31.99 7.25
C PHE A 108 -3.11 32.86 8.34
N LYS A 109 -2.73 32.72 9.62
CA LYS A 109 -3.31 33.46 10.78
C LYS A 109 -3.37 34.98 10.60
N ASP A 110 -2.41 35.55 9.86
CA ASP A 110 -2.25 36.99 9.66
C ASP A 110 -2.97 37.50 8.39
N TYR A 111 -3.46 36.58 7.55
CA TYR A 111 -4.11 36.87 6.27
C TYR A 111 -5.62 36.59 6.29
N ILE A 112 -6.04 35.52 6.98
CA ILE A 112 -7.43 35.06 7.09
C ILE A 112 -7.65 34.40 8.45
N ASN A 113 -8.87 34.52 8.99
CA ASN A 113 -9.27 33.74 10.17
C ASN A 113 -9.38 32.26 9.78
N VAL A 114 -8.33 31.47 10.03
CA VAL A 114 -8.34 30.02 9.80
C VAL A 114 -8.78 29.28 11.06
N GLU A 115 -9.92 28.61 10.96
CA GLU A 115 -10.30 27.54 11.87
C GLU A 115 -9.93 26.19 11.24
N VAL A 116 -9.07 25.43 11.91
CA VAL A 116 -8.59 24.14 11.42
C VAL A 116 -9.20 23.02 12.26
N SER A 117 -10.28 22.43 11.75
CA SER A 117 -10.83 21.18 12.29
C SER A 117 -10.11 19.98 11.70
N THR A 118 -9.67 19.05 12.55
CA THR A 118 -9.08 17.77 12.13
C THR A 118 -9.80 16.61 12.81
N VAL A 119 -10.04 15.55 12.05
CA VAL A 119 -10.75 14.35 12.48
C VAL A 119 -9.80 13.15 12.39
N GLU A 120 -9.74 12.36 13.44
CA GLU A 120 -8.93 11.14 13.55
C GLU A 120 -9.75 10.08 14.29
N GLY A 121 -9.61 8.80 13.92
CA GLY A 121 -10.36 7.69 14.50
C GLY A 121 -9.70 7.03 15.72
N ASN A 122 -8.45 7.39 16.02
CA ASN A 122 -7.67 6.86 17.14
C ASN A 122 -7.36 7.95 18.18
N ASP A 123 -8.00 7.84 19.35
CA ASP A 123 -7.83 8.76 20.49
C ASP A 123 -6.35 9.02 20.84
N LYS A 124 -5.48 8.01 20.73
CA LYS A 124 -4.05 8.15 21.06
C LYS A 124 -3.33 9.11 20.12
N PHE A 125 -3.73 9.17 18.85
CA PHE A 125 -3.16 10.11 17.88
C PHE A 125 -3.75 11.52 18.03
N VAL A 126 -5.02 11.62 18.46
CA VAL A 126 -5.64 12.89 18.86
C VAL A 126 -4.91 13.49 20.07
N ASP A 127 -4.71 12.70 21.14
CA ASP A 127 -3.97 13.11 22.35
C ASP A 127 -2.54 13.56 22.05
N GLN A 128 -1.82 12.81 21.21
CA GLN A 128 -0.48 13.17 20.77
C GLN A 128 -0.48 14.48 19.96
N SER A 129 -1.47 14.67 19.09
CA SER A 129 -1.61 15.89 18.29
C SER A 129 -1.89 17.12 19.16
N ILE A 130 -2.79 17.01 20.15
CA ILE A 130 -3.09 18.08 21.12
C ILE A 130 -1.82 18.47 21.90
N LYS A 131 -1.03 17.49 22.38
CA LYS A 131 0.24 17.77 23.07
C LYS A 131 1.24 18.50 22.18
N LEU A 132 1.34 18.12 20.90
CA LEU A 132 2.21 18.79 19.93
C LEU A 132 1.73 20.21 19.59
N ASP A 133 0.41 20.44 19.55
CA ASP A 133 -0.17 21.77 19.36
C ASP A 133 0.15 22.68 20.55
N GLN A 134 -0.03 22.20 21.79
CA GLN A 134 0.34 22.92 23.02
C GLN A 134 1.84 23.28 23.06
N ILE A 135 2.72 22.34 22.70
CA ILE A 135 4.18 22.59 22.61
C ILE A 135 4.48 23.68 21.57
N PHE A 136 3.78 23.67 20.43
CA PHE A 136 3.97 24.66 19.37
C PHE A 136 3.42 26.04 19.76
N GLU A 137 2.21 26.13 20.29
CA GLU A 137 1.64 27.38 20.80
C GLU A 137 2.52 28.03 21.87
N ASN A 138 3.09 27.24 22.77
CA ASN A 138 4.00 27.76 23.81
C ASN A 138 5.29 28.30 23.19
N LYS A 139 5.82 27.65 22.14
CA LYS A 139 6.96 28.19 21.37
C LYS A 139 6.59 29.49 20.63
N LEU A 140 5.40 29.57 20.03
CA LEU A 140 4.94 30.80 19.37
C LEU A 140 4.75 31.95 20.34
N LYS A 141 4.08 31.73 21.49
CA LYS A 141 3.91 32.73 22.55
C LYS A 141 5.26 33.27 23.05
N PHE A 142 6.29 32.40 23.12
CA PHE A 142 7.65 32.81 23.48
C PHE A 142 8.35 33.65 22.39
N ILE A 143 8.18 33.30 21.11
CA ILE A 143 8.82 33.99 19.97
C ILE A 143 8.14 35.32 19.65
N GLU A 144 6.80 35.34 19.58
CA GLU A 144 6.02 36.49 19.08
C GLU A 144 5.52 37.42 20.21
N GLN A 145 5.67 37.01 21.47
CA GLN A 145 5.15 37.70 22.66
C GLN A 145 3.63 37.99 22.61
N LYS A 146 2.90 37.24 21.78
CA LYS A 146 1.45 37.35 21.56
C LYS A 146 0.83 35.96 21.50
N SER A 147 -0.44 35.86 21.87
CA SER A 147 -1.23 34.65 21.60
C SER A 147 -1.52 34.55 20.10
N PRO A 148 -1.36 33.36 19.47
CA PRO A 148 -1.68 33.18 18.07
C PRO A 148 -3.19 33.37 17.81
N ASN A 149 -3.54 34.08 16.72
CA ASN A 149 -4.91 34.29 16.28
C ASN A 149 -5.39 33.17 15.33
N PHE A 150 -5.30 31.92 15.76
CA PHE A 150 -5.87 30.77 15.05
C PHE A 150 -6.54 29.81 16.03
N LYS A 151 -7.51 29.02 15.56
CA LYS A 151 -8.16 27.97 16.35
C LYS A 151 -7.93 26.62 15.68
N ILE A 152 -7.28 25.69 16.39
CA ILE A 152 -7.16 24.29 15.97
C ILE A 152 -8.16 23.49 16.81
N GLN A 153 -9.10 22.81 16.15
CA GLN A 153 -10.02 21.88 16.78
C GLN A 153 -9.64 20.45 16.42
N ARG A 154 -9.45 19.62 17.45
CA ARG A 154 -9.07 18.21 17.36
C ARG A 154 -10.29 17.39 17.75
N VAL A 155 -10.79 16.56 16.83
CA VAL A 155 -11.96 15.70 17.07
C VAL A 155 -11.55 14.25 16.91
N SER A 156 -11.74 13.45 17.96
CA SER A 156 -11.77 11.99 17.80
C SER A 156 -13.14 11.59 17.30
N LYS A 157 -13.23 11.07 16.07
CA LYS A 157 -14.46 10.53 15.50
C LYS A 157 -14.12 9.50 14.45
N LEU A 158 -14.65 8.29 14.60
CA LEU A 158 -14.69 7.32 13.52
C LEU A 158 -15.67 7.81 12.45
N VAL A 159 -15.15 8.17 11.28
CA VAL A 159 -15.94 8.60 10.12
C VAL A 159 -16.18 7.37 9.24
N SER A 160 -17.41 6.88 9.25
CA SER A 160 -17.84 5.69 8.52
C SER A 160 -18.60 6.04 7.24
N ASP A 161 -19.45 7.07 7.30
CA ASP A 161 -20.27 7.53 6.19
C ASP A 161 -20.04 9.03 5.91
N LYS A 162 -20.41 9.50 4.71
CA LYS A 162 -20.30 10.91 4.32
C LYS A 162 -21.12 11.85 5.22
N SER A 163 -22.18 11.33 5.85
CA SER A 163 -23.02 12.02 6.83
C SER A 163 -22.31 12.30 8.16
N ASP A 164 -21.31 11.50 8.54
CA ASP A 164 -20.52 11.73 9.77
C ASP A 164 -19.75 13.06 9.75
N LEU A 165 -19.54 13.64 8.57
CA LEU A 165 -18.83 14.90 8.36
C LEU A 165 -19.76 16.10 8.07
N LEU A 166 -21.07 15.88 7.88
CA LEU A 166 -22.02 16.95 7.56
C LEU A 166 -22.49 17.69 8.82
N ASN A 167 -21.65 18.59 9.33
CA ASN A 167 -22.12 19.71 10.16
C ASN A 167 -22.57 20.85 9.23
N ASP A 168 -23.76 20.71 8.66
CA ASP A 168 -24.31 21.66 7.69
C ASP A 168 -24.97 22.86 8.41
N ASP A 169 -24.14 23.62 9.14
CA ASP A 169 -24.50 24.96 9.61
C ASP A 169 -24.62 25.89 8.40
N SER A 170 -25.76 25.82 7.71
CA SER A 170 -26.08 26.56 6.49
C SER A 170 -26.07 28.09 6.66
N SER A 171 -26.02 28.58 7.90
CA SER A 171 -25.77 29.98 8.25
C SER A 171 -24.30 30.42 8.19
N ASN A 172 -23.36 29.47 8.08
CA ASN A 172 -21.93 29.76 8.07
C ASN A 172 -21.41 29.88 6.63
N HIS A 173 -21.13 31.11 6.18
CA HIS A 173 -20.67 31.41 4.81
C HIS A 173 -19.21 31.01 4.53
N ASN A 174 -18.49 30.43 5.50
CA ASN A 174 -17.09 30.08 5.35
C ASN A 174 -16.88 28.95 4.33
N LYS A 175 -15.91 29.15 3.42
CA LYS A 175 -15.49 28.12 2.47
C LYS A 175 -14.41 27.22 3.07
N ASN A 176 -14.61 25.92 2.94
CA ASN A 176 -13.79 24.89 3.56
C ASN A 176 -12.79 24.28 2.56
N LEU A 177 -11.54 24.12 2.99
CA LEU A 177 -10.54 23.26 2.36
C LEU A 177 -10.53 21.92 3.08
N ILE A 178 -10.83 20.84 2.37
CA ILE A 178 -10.86 19.49 2.91
C ILE A 178 -9.49 18.83 2.67
N LEU A 179 -8.81 18.43 3.74
CA LEU A 179 -7.48 17.83 3.70
C LEU A 179 -7.51 16.40 4.26
N GLY A 180 -7.23 15.44 3.40
CA GLY A 180 -7.03 14.04 3.75
C GLY A 180 -5.57 13.63 3.56
N LEU A 181 -4.79 13.58 4.64
CA LEU A 181 -3.40 13.11 4.60
C LEU A 181 -3.36 11.68 5.17
N HIS A 182 -2.92 10.70 4.37
CA HIS A 182 -2.99 9.28 4.72
C HIS A 182 -4.41 8.85 5.11
N THR A 183 -5.38 9.10 4.22
CA THR A 183 -6.73 8.52 4.35
C THR A 183 -6.69 7.04 3.96
N CYS A 184 -6.83 6.16 4.94
CA CYS A 184 -6.63 4.72 4.73
C CYS A 184 -7.95 3.99 4.45
N GLY A 185 -7.93 3.07 3.47
CA GLY A 185 -9.11 2.34 3.04
C GLY A 185 -10.24 3.24 2.57
N ASP A 186 -11.44 2.92 3.05
CA ASP A 186 -12.68 3.59 2.66
C ASP A 186 -12.78 5.05 3.12
N PHE A 187 -11.99 5.48 4.12
CA PHE A 187 -11.98 6.88 4.55
C PHE A 187 -11.57 7.84 3.41
N ALA A 188 -10.69 7.40 2.49
CA ALA A 188 -10.34 8.16 1.30
C ALA A 188 -11.56 8.42 0.39
N SER A 189 -12.40 7.39 0.22
CA SER A 189 -13.64 7.45 -0.56
C SER A 189 -14.70 8.27 0.14
N THR A 190 -14.86 8.10 1.46
CA THR A 190 -15.82 8.86 2.27
C THR A 190 -15.51 10.35 2.26
N LEU A 191 -14.23 10.73 2.31
CA LEU A 191 -13.81 12.14 2.23
C LEU A 191 -14.13 12.77 0.88
N ILE A 192 -13.93 12.04 -0.23
CA ILE A 192 -14.32 12.47 -1.58
C ILE A 192 -15.85 12.59 -1.70
N LYS A 193 -16.61 11.59 -1.23
CA LYS A 193 -18.08 11.61 -1.22
C LYS A 193 -18.62 12.80 -0.41
N HIS A 194 -18.01 13.08 0.74
CA HIS A 194 -18.36 14.25 1.55
C HIS A 194 -17.99 15.56 0.85
N PHE A 195 -16.81 15.67 0.23
CA PHE A 195 -16.42 16.84 -0.56
C PHE A 195 -17.42 17.12 -1.69
N CYS A 196 -17.87 16.10 -2.44
CA CYS A 196 -18.88 16.27 -3.49
C CYS A 196 -20.19 16.86 -2.96
N LEU A 197 -20.69 16.38 -1.82
CA LEU A 197 -21.97 16.80 -1.24
C LEU A 197 -21.90 18.14 -0.47
N ASN A 198 -20.78 18.45 0.16
CA ASN A 198 -20.61 19.65 0.97
C ASN A 198 -20.56 20.91 0.08
N THR A 199 -21.55 21.79 0.22
CA THR A 199 -21.68 23.04 -0.57
C THR A 199 -20.74 24.16 -0.08
N ASN A 200 -20.28 24.06 1.17
CA ASN A 200 -19.28 24.95 1.76
C ASN A 200 -17.85 24.51 1.41
N ALA A 201 -17.61 23.27 1.00
CA ALA A 201 -16.30 22.85 0.53
C ALA A 201 -15.94 23.50 -0.83
N ALA A 202 -14.82 24.21 -0.88
CA ALA A 202 -14.28 24.84 -2.09
C ALA A 202 -13.10 24.09 -2.70
N ALA A 203 -12.38 23.31 -1.90
CA ALA A 203 -11.21 22.55 -2.35
C ALA A 203 -11.04 21.24 -1.58
N LEU A 204 -10.42 20.26 -2.24
CA LEU A 204 -10.01 18.97 -1.70
C LEU A 204 -8.55 18.69 -2.03
N VAL A 205 -7.79 18.20 -1.05
CA VAL A 205 -6.52 17.49 -1.25
C VAL A 205 -6.59 16.18 -0.49
N ASN A 206 -6.47 15.05 -1.17
CA ASN A 206 -6.70 13.72 -0.57
C ASN A 206 -5.63 12.69 -0.99
N ILE A 207 -5.03 12.02 -0.01
CA ILE A 207 -3.87 11.12 -0.19
C ILE A 207 -4.18 9.75 0.42
N GLY A 208 -4.33 8.73 -0.43
CA GLY A 208 -4.56 7.34 -0.02
C GLY A 208 -3.34 6.70 0.66
N CYS A 209 -3.55 5.64 1.47
CA CYS A 209 -2.43 4.94 2.13
C CYS A 209 -2.50 3.42 2.27
N CYS A 210 -3.70 2.87 2.48
CA CYS A 210 -3.90 1.43 2.68
C CYS A 210 -5.07 0.95 1.82
N TYR A 211 -4.83 0.79 0.52
CA TYR A 211 -5.84 0.37 -0.43
C TYR A 211 -6.40 -1.04 -0.14
N HIS A 212 -5.63 -1.92 0.51
CA HIS A 212 -6.11 -3.23 0.98
C HIS A 212 -7.29 -3.15 1.97
N LYS A 213 -7.50 -2.00 2.63
CA LYS A 213 -8.66 -1.76 3.51
C LYS A 213 -9.90 -1.24 2.77
N ILE A 214 -9.83 -1.08 1.44
CA ILE A 214 -11.00 -0.66 0.64
C ILE A 214 -12.08 -1.76 0.68
N ASN A 215 -13.35 -1.36 0.65
CA ASN A 215 -14.52 -2.23 0.84
C ASN A 215 -14.36 -3.06 2.14
N ASN A 216 -13.88 -2.42 3.20
CA ASN A 216 -13.46 -2.98 4.49
C ASN A 216 -12.45 -4.15 4.44
N GLY A 217 -11.80 -4.42 3.30
CA GLY A 217 -10.94 -5.61 3.10
C GLY A 217 -11.68 -6.94 3.27
N ASN A 218 -12.99 -6.97 2.99
CA ASN A 218 -13.86 -8.13 3.24
C ASN A 218 -13.52 -9.37 2.39
N ASP A 219 -12.79 -9.21 1.29
CA ASP A 219 -12.26 -10.23 0.40
C ASP A 219 -10.90 -10.81 0.82
N MET A 220 -10.37 -10.44 2.00
CA MET A 220 -9.13 -11.03 2.53
C MET A 220 -9.31 -12.55 2.74
N LYS A 221 -8.79 -13.36 1.80
CA LYS A 221 -8.91 -14.83 1.77
C LYS A 221 -8.55 -15.54 3.09
N TYR A 222 -7.65 -14.94 3.87
CA TYR A 222 -7.12 -15.48 5.12
C TYR A 222 -7.28 -14.47 6.26
N ARG A 223 -8.50 -13.93 6.41
CA ARG A 223 -8.80 -12.85 7.35
C ARG A 223 -8.44 -13.24 8.78
N GLN A 224 -7.31 -12.73 9.28
CA GLN A 224 -7.06 -12.70 10.72
C GLN A 224 -8.17 -11.85 11.35
N ILE A 225 -9.02 -12.50 12.14
CA ILE A 225 -10.22 -11.90 12.73
C ILE A 225 -9.77 -11.00 13.88
N TYR A 226 -9.58 -9.71 13.59
CA TYR A 226 -9.26 -8.70 14.60
C TYR A 226 -10.51 -8.10 15.26
N ASP A 227 -11.68 -8.19 14.62
CA ASP A 227 -12.98 -7.85 15.19
C ASP A 227 -14.11 -8.59 14.43
N ASN A 228 -15.17 -8.99 15.15
CA ASN A 228 -16.29 -9.82 14.64
C ASN A 228 -17.54 -8.99 14.25
N SER A 229 -17.43 -7.67 14.24
CA SER A 229 -18.59 -6.76 14.31
C SER A 229 -19.13 -6.21 12.98
N ILE A 230 -18.48 -6.44 11.82
CA ILE A 230 -18.87 -5.83 10.54
C ILE A 230 -19.80 -6.78 9.74
N ASN A 231 -21.09 -6.77 10.08
CA ASN A 231 -22.13 -7.62 9.48
C ASN A 231 -23.08 -6.89 8.50
N SER A 232 -22.65 -5.77 7.91
CA SER A 232 -23.43 -5.06 6.88
C SER A 232 -22.55 -4.34 5.87
N ILE A 233 -22.36 -4.93 4.68
CA ILE A 233 -21.87 -4.21 3.50
C ILE A 233 -23.08 -3.53 2.85
N SER A 234 -23.38 -2.31 3.30
CA SER A 234 -24.35 -1.42 2.66
C SER A 234 -23.94 -1.10 1.21
N GLU A 235 -24.87 -0.62 0.39
CA GLU A 235 -24.74 -0.33 -1.05
C GLU A 235 -23.61 0.67 -1.45
N ASN A 236 -22.95 1.26 -0.45
CA ASN A 236 -21.78 2.13 -0.55
C ASN A 236 -20.49 1.37 -0.95
N TYR A 237 -20.40 0.85 -2.18
CA TYR A 237 -19.11 0.45 -2.75
C TYR A 237 -18.12 1.64 -2.73
N ASN A 238 -16.86 1.34 -2.39
CA ASN A 238 -15.76 2.31 -2.26
C ASN A 238 -14.61 2.03 -3.24
N TYR A 239 -14.66 0.92 -3.96
CA TYR A 239 -14.04 0.77 -5.28
C TYR A 239 -14.84 -0.27 -6.11
N PRO A 240 -15.14 0.03 -7.38
CA PRO A 240 -15.03 1.35 -8.01
C PRO A 240 -16.04 2.34 -7.38
N MET A 241 -15.66 3.61 -7.28
CA MET A 241 -16.52 4.73 -6.91
C MET A 241 -17.29 5.27 -8.11
N SER A 242 -16.66 5.29 -9.29
CA SER A 242 -17.27 5.70 -10.56
C SER A 242 -18.57 4.93 -10.82
N ASN A 243 -19.54 5.61 -11.43
CA ASN A 243 -20.78 5.00 -11.89
C ASN A 243 -20.54 3.94 -12.98
N GLU A 244 -19.47 4.07 -13.77
CA GLU A 244 -19.09 3.15 -14.85
C GLU A 244 -18.22 1.98 -14.35
N LYS A 245 -18.62 1.34 -13.24
CA LYS A 245 -17.86 0.28 -12.54
C LYS A 245 -17.24 -0.79 -13.46
N ASN A 246 -17.92 -1.14 -14.56
CA ASN A 246 -17.50 -2.18 -15.50
C ASN A 246 -16.20 -1.87 -16.27
N ILE A 247 -15.73 -0.61 -16.31
CA ILE A 247 -14.44 -0.28 -16.96
C ILE A 247 -13.24 -0.58 -16.05
N PHE A 248 -13.47 -0.84 -14.76
CA PHE A 248 -12.40 -1.04 -13.78
C PHE A 248 -12.11 -2.52 -13.54
N PRO A 249 -10.83 -2.91 -13.39
CA PRO A 249 -10.44 -4.27 -13.07
C PRO A 249 -10.85 -4.64 -11.64
N ASN A 250 -11.22 -5.90 -11.42
CA ASN A 250 -11.38 -6.42 -10.06
C ASN A 250 -10.00 -6.53 -9.40
N LEU A 251 -9.77 -5.76 -8.33
CA LEU A 251 -8.51 -5.79 -7.58
C LEU A 251 -8.67 -6.63 -6.30
N SER A 252 -7.89 -7.70 -6.18
CA SER A 252 -7.85 -8.50 -4.96
C SER A 252 -7.32 -7.70 -3.77
N TYR A 253 -7.52 -8.18 -2.55
CA TYR A 253 -6.81 -7.69 -1.37
C TYR A 253 -5.28 -7.64 -1.58
N ALA A 254 -4.68 -8.67 -2.19
CA ALA A 254 -3.23 -8.77 -2.39
C ALA A 254 -2.71 -7.73 -3.39
N ALA A 255 -3.44 -7.51 -4.48
CA ALA A 255 -3.13 -6.46 -5.46
C ALA A 255 -3.24 -5.06 -4.82
N ARG A 256 -4.27 -4.83 -4.00
CA ARG A 256 -4.44 -3.56 -3.26
C ARG A 256 -3.45 -3.38 -2.12
N GLU A 257 -2.94 -4.46 -1.53
CA GLU A 257 -1.81 -4.39 -0.58
C GLU A 257 -0.52 -4.01 -1.31
N LEU A 258 -0.25 -4.66 -2.44
CA LEU A 258 0.91 -4.41 -3.29
C LEU A 258 0.93 -3.00 -3.88
N ALA A 259 -0.24 -2.43 -4.23
CA ALA A 259 -0.39 -1.01 -4.59
C ALA A 259 0.12 -0.05 -3.49
N CYS A 260 0.26 -0.53 -2.26
CA CYS A 260 0.84 0.22 -1.14
C CYS A 260 2.36 -0.02 -0.98
N HIS A 261 3.11 -0.50 -2.00
CA HIS A 261 4.54 -0.74 -1.86
C HIS A 261 5.40 0.44 -2.34
N GLY A 262 6.39 0.84 -1.53
CA GLY A 262 7.29 1.95 -1.82
C GLY A 262 8.36 1.58 -2.84
N LEU A 263 8.04 1.73 -4.13
CA LEU A 263 8.95 1.42 -5.24
C LEU A 263 10.26 2.21 -5.16
N LYS A 264 10.20 3.52 -4.87
CA LYS A 264 11.39 4.38 -4.80
C LYS A 264 12.31 3.98 -3.64
N GLN A 265 11.79 3.76 -2.43
CA GLN A 265 12.61 3.28 -1.31
C GLN A 265 13.20 1.89 -1.57
N PHE A 266 12.54 1.02 -2.35
CA PHE A 266 13.12 -0.26 -2.70
C PHE A 266 14.27 -0.11 -3.69
N LYS A 267 14.15 0.74 -4.71
CA LYS A 267 15.26 1.09 -5.62
C LYS A 267 16.43 1.76 -4.89
N GLU A 268 16.16 2.68 -3.97
CA GLU A 268 17.18 3.30 -3.12
C GLU A 268 17.89 2.26 -2.25
N LYS A 269 17.17 1.28 -1.68
CA LYS A 269 17.77 0.16 -0.94
C LYS A 269 18.60 -0.76 -1.82
N LEU A 270 18.16 -1.07 -3.05
CA LEU A 270 18.96 -1.85 -4.01
C LEU A 270 20.30 -1.15 -4.31
N ASN A 271 20.29 0.16 -4.53
CA ASN A 271 21.50 0.94 -4.85
C ASN A 271 22.43 1.19 -3.64
N SER A 272 21.88 1.32 -2.43
CA SER A 272 22.65 1.77 -1.25
C SER A 272 22.97 0.69 -0.22
N LYS A 273 22.17 -0.39 -0.14
CA LYS A 273 22.26 -1.38 0.94
C LYS A 273 22.76 -2.73 0.44
N LYS A 274 24.04 -3.00 0.73
CA LYS A 274 24.63 -4.34 0.55
C LYS A 274 23.83 -5.43 1.28
N GLY A 275 23.75 -6.61 0.68
CA GLY A 275 23.07 -7.78 1.26
C GLY A 275 21.54 -7.72 1.24
N ILE A 276 20.95 -6.85 0.40
CA ILE A 276 19.49 -6.80 0.23
C ILE A 276 18.96 -8.12 -0.36
N LEU A 277 19.58 -8.67 -1.42
CA LEU A 277 19.27 -10.02 -1.90
C LEU A 277 19.40 -11.08 -0.80
N SER A 278 20.52 -11.10 -0.06
CA SER A 278 20.75 -12.06 1.02
C SER A 278 19.68 -12.00 2.12
N SER A 279 19.09 -10.83 2.37
CA SER A 279 18.02 -10.66 3.36
C SER A 279 16.70 -11.36 2.99
N PHE A 280 16.46 -11.67 1.70
CA PHE A 280 15.31 -12.48 1.25
C PHE A 280 15.35 -13.93 1.74
N LYS A 281 16.44 -14.38 2.36
CA LYS A 281 16.48 -15.58 3.20
C LYS A 281 15.31 -15.63 4.20
N ILE A 282 14.92 -14.50 4.80
CA ILE A 282 13.78 -14.42 5.72
C ILE A 282 12.44 -14.64 5.01
N ASN A 283 12.28 -14.15 3.78
CA ASN A 283 11.08 -14.38 2.97
C ASN A 283 10.97 -15.84 2.55
N LEU A 284 12.08 -16.44 2.11
CA LEU A 284 12.16 -17.87 1.77
C LEU A 284 11.84 -18.75 2.99
N TYR A 285 12.39 -18.40 4.17
CA TYR A 285 12.11 -19.07 5.43
C TYR A 285 10.63 -18.91 5.85
N ARG A 286 10.02 -17.72 5.68
CA ARG A 286 8.58 -17.52 5.95
C ARG A 286 7.71 -18.39 5.05
N ALA A 287 8.08 -18.53 3.77
CA ALA A 287 7.37 -19.36 2.81
C ALA A 287 7.53 -20.86 3.08
N LYS A 288 8.74 -21.31 3.45
CA LYS A 288 8.98 -22.70 3.82
C LYS A 288 8.23 -23.07 5.11
N LEU A 289 8.15 -22.15 6.07
CA LEU A 289 7.35 -22.32 7.29
C LEU A 289 5.85 -22.34 6.99
N GLU A 290 5.34 -21.50 6.09
CA GLU A 290 3.95 -21.58 5.61
C GLU A 290 3.62 -22.98 5.05
N HIS A 291 4.48 -23.47 4.14
CA HIS A 291 4.34 -24.81 3.56
C HIS A 291 4.40 -25.90 4.64
N LEU A 292 5.38 -25.85 5.55
CA LEU A 292 5.51 -26.81 6.67
C LEU A 292 4.24 -26.86 7.53
N ILE A 293 3.71 -25.71 7.94
CA ILE A 293 2.48 -25.61 8.75
C ILE A 293 1.30 -26.19 7.98
N PHE A 294 1.12 -25.82 6.71
CA PHE A 294 -0.01 -26.29 5.91
C PHE A 294 0.08 -27.79 5.62
N SER A 295 1.26 -28.34 5.31
CA SER A 295 1.45 -29.78 5.10
C SER A 295 1.22 -30.62 6.36
N ILE A 296 1.54 -30.10 7.56
CA ILE A 296 1.32 -30.83 8.82
C ILE A 296 -0.14 -30.73 9.29
N THR A 297 -0.77 -29.57 9.13
CA THR A 297 -2.13 -29.32 9.66
C THR A 297 -3.25 -29.67 8.67
N SER A 298 -2.99 -29.56 7.36
CA SER A 298 -3.99 -29.61 6.28
C SER A 298 -5.17 -28.63 6.44
N ASP A 299 -5.07 -27.68 7.37
CA ASP A 299 -6.16 -26.76 7.73
C ASP A 299 -5.86 -25.34 7.20
N LYS A 300 -6.85 -24.81 6.46
CA LYS A 300 -6.80 -23.47 5.87
C LYS A 300 -6.80 -22.37 6.92
N ASN A 301 -7.24 -22.64 8.16
CA ASN A 301 -7.19 -21.69 9.27
C ASN A 301 -5.76 -21.31 9.70
N TYR A 302 -4.76 -22.16 9.40
CA TYR A 302 -3.34 -21.88 9.68
C TYR A 302 -2.59 -21.27 8.48
N ARG A 303 -3.30 -20.82 7.45
CA ARG A 303 -2.71 -20.06 6.33
C ARG A 303 -2.57 -18.59 6.69
N HIS A 304 -1.49 -17.97 6.20
CA HIS A 304 -1.15 -16.54 6.29
C HIS A 304 -1.14 -15.99 7.72
N LEU A 305 -0.71 -16.83 8.67
CA LEU A 305 -0.67 -16.48 10.08
C LEU A 305 0.29 -15.32 10.39
N GLY A 306 -0.12 -14.52 11.39
CA GLY A 306 0.70 -13.52 12.03
C GLY A 306 1.79 -14.20 12.86
N LEU A 307 3.00 -14.28 12.30
CA LEU A 307 4.18 -14.83 12.95
C LEU A 307 5.08 -13.70 13.45
N ARG A 308 5.92 -13.99 14.46
CA ARG A 308 6.86 -13.00 14.98
C ARG A 308 7.90 -12.64 13.92
N SER A 309 8.19 -11.35 13.76
CA SER A 309 9.29 -10.89 12.89
C SER A 309 10.63 -11.40 13.42
N VAL A 310 11.35 -12.13 12.57
CA VAL A 310 12.72 -12.60 12.83
C VAL A 310 13.69 -11.74 12.02
N LEU A 311 14.71 -11.17 12.68
CA LEU A 311 15.73 -10.37 12.01
C LEU A 311 16.68 -11.28 11.20
N TYR A 312 17.11 -10.78 10.05
CA TYR A 312 18.10 -11.45 9.21
C TYR A 312 19.45 -11.55 9.94
N ASN A 313 20.08 -12.73 9.83
CA ASN A 313 21.45 -13.04 10.18
C ASN A 313 21.96 -14.08 9.18
N GLU A 314 23.20 -13.93 8.70
CA GLU A 314 23.85 -14.87 7.78
C GLU A 314 23.80 -16.30 8.31
N ASN A 315 24.09 -16.48 9.60
CA ASN A 315 24.19 -17.79 10.27
C ASN A 315 22.86 -18.38 10.76
N LEU A 316 21.73 -17.67 10.58
CA LEU A 316 20.40 -18.16 11.02
C LEU A 316 20.05 -19.48 10.30
N SER A 317 19.82 -20.56 11.03
CA SER A 317 19.28 -21.80 10.44
C SER A 317 17.77 -21.72 10.24
N PHE A 318 17.20 -22.61 9.42
CA PHE A 318 15.74 -22.65 9.27
C PHE A 318 15.07 -23.19 10.55
N GLU A 319 15.66 -24.17 11.23
CA GLU A 319 15.19 -24.65 12.54
C GLU A 319 15.14 -23.51 13.58
N GLU A 320 16.18 -22.69 13.69
CA GLU A 320 16.23 -21.53 14.58
C GLU A 320 15.19 -20.46 14.19
N TYR A 321 14.91 -20.30 12.89
CA TYR A 321 13.84 -19.43 12.41
C TYR A 321 12.45 -19.94 12.82
N ILE A 322 12.17 -21.25 12.71
CA ILE A 322 10.90 -21.84 13.15
C ILE A 322 10.63 -21.52 14.62
N GLU A 323 11.61 -21.77 15.49
CA GLU A 323 11.51 -21.50 16.93
C GLU A 323 11.24 -20.02 17.24
N LYS A 324 11.93 -19.09 16.55
CA LYS A 324 11.76 -17.65 16.76
C LYS A 324 10.44 -17.11 16.20
N ALA A 325 10.01 -17.59 15.04
CA ALA A 325 8.79 -17.13 14.37
C ALA A 325 7.51 -17.61 15.08
N LEU A 326 7.54 -18.83 15.63
CA LEU A 326 6.41 -19.47 16.31
C LEU A 326 6.36 -19.27 17.82
N LEU A 327 7.23 -18.44 18.41
CA LEU A 327 7.28 -18.25 19.88
C LEU A 327 5.93 -17.88 20.52
N SER A 328 5.07 -17.16 19.79
CA SER A 328 3.71 -16.79 20.23
C SER A 328 2.61 -17.76 19.77
N GLN A 329 2.95 -18.82 19.04
CA GLN A 329 2.04 -19.75 18.36
C GLN A 329 2.20 -21.18 18.89
N LYS A 330 2.02 -21.35 20.22
CA LYS A 330 2.30 -22.60 20.94
C LYS A 330 1.59 -23.82 20.34
N GLU A 331 0.31 -23.72 20.02
CA GLU A 331 -0.48 -24.82 19.44
C GLU A 331 0.14 -25.38 18.14
N ILE A 332 0.72 -24.50 17.32
CA ILE A 332 1.35 -24.86 16.05
C ILE A 332 2.72 -25.47 16.29
N MET A 333 3.48 -24.92 17.24
CA MET A 333 4.74 -25.51 17.70
C MET A 333 4.53 -26.94 18.24
N ASP A 334 3.47 -27.15 19.02
CA ASP A 334 3.12 -28.47 19.57
C ASP A 334 2.75 -29.46 18.46
N LYS A 335 1.97 -29.03 17.45
CA LYS A 335 1.65 -29.84 16.26
C LYS A 335 2.89 -30.20 15.44
N ILE A 336 3.81 -29.24 15.24
CA ILE A 336 5.09 -29.48 14.54
C ILE A 336 5.98 -30.46 15.34
N ASN A 337 6.08 -30.29 16.66
CA ASN A 337 6.88 -31.18 17.50
C ASN A 337 6.30 -32.60 17.56
N LEU A 338 4.97 -32.74 17.65
CA LEU A 338 4.30 -34.04 17.58
C LEU A 338 4.60 -34.74 16.23
N PHE A 339 4.46 -34.02 15.12
CA PHE A 339 4.77 -34.55 13.79
C PHE A 339 6.25 -34.93 13.65
N LYS A 340 7.17 -34.07 14.11
CA LYS A 340 8.63 -34.31 14.12
C LYS A 340 9.01 -35.58 14.90
N ASN A 341 8.37 -35.81 16.05
CA ASN A 341 8.61 -36.99 16.88
C ASN A 341 8.06 -38.28 16.24
N GLN A 342 6.96 -38.20 15.50
CA GLN A 342 6.33 -39.35 14.83
C GLN A 342 6.96 -39.67 13.46
N ASN A 343 7.45 -38.65 12.73
CA ASN A 343 7.82 -38.74 11.32
C ASN A 343 9.16 -38.04 11.02
N TYR A 344 10.19 -38.27 11.84
CA TYR A 344 11.46 -37.52 11.82
C TYR A 344 12.11 -37.41 10.43
N GLU A 345 12.21 -38.51 9.67
CA GLU A 345 12.80 -38.51 8.32
C GLU A 345 11.98 -37.69 7.31
N LEU A 346 10.65 -37.69 7.43
CA LEU A 346 9.79 -36.87 6.60
C LEU A 346 9.90 -35.40 7.01
N PHE A 347 9.91 -35.11 8.32
CA PHE A 347 10.15 -33.76 8.84
C PHE A 347 11.48 -33.18 8.34
N ARG A 348 12.59 -33.96 8.38
CA ARG A 348 13.90 -33.56 7.83
C ARG A 348 13.84 -33.17 6.35
N LYS A 349 13.10 -33.92 5.52
CA LYS A 349 12.85 -33.57 4.11
C LYS A 349 11.94 -32.34 3.96
N MET A 350 10.97 -32.16 4.84
CA MET A 350 10.06 -31.01 4.79
C MET A 350 10.72 -29.69 5.22
N ILE A 351 11.73 -29.72 6.08
CA ILE A 351 12.52 -28.54 6.45
C ILE A 351 13.71 -28.27 5.54
N ASP A 352 14.08 -29.21 4.67
CA ASP A 352 15.16 -29.02 3.70
C ASP A 352 14.86 -27.83 2.78
N ILE A 353 15.83 -26.95 2.58
CA ILE A 353 15.61 -25.65 1.95
C ILE A 353 16.74 -25.32 0.99
N ASP A 354 16.39 -25.21 -0.29
CA ASP A 354 17.33 -24.76 -1.30
C ASP A 354 17.58 -23.26 -1.13
N ILE A 355 18.73 -22.92 -0.54
CA ILE A 355 19.19 -21.52 -0.39
C ILE A 355 19.40 -20.85 -1.76
N ASN A 356 19.55 -21.61 -2.86
CA ASN A 356 19.59 -21.06 -4.20
C ASN A 356 18.23 -20.51 -4.66
N ASP A 357 17.11 -20.77 -3.97
CA ASP A 357 15.82 -20.16 -4.28
C ASP A 357 15.70 -18.68 -3.82
N ILE A 358 16.68 -18.16 -3.05
CA ILE A 358 16.66 -16.76 -2.57
C ILE A 358 16.53 -15.77 -3.73
N TRP A 359 17.24 -15.97 -4.85
CA TRP A 359 17.15 -15.08 -6.01
C TRP A 359 15.84 -15.26 -6.80
N LYS A 360 15.22 -16.45 -6.76
CA LYS A 360 13.91 -16.71 -7.39
C LYS A 360 12.79 -15.97 -6.66
N ILE A 361 12.71 -16.09 -5.33
CA ILE A 361 11.69 -15.39 -4.54
C ILE A 361 11.90 -13.85 -4.56
N PHE A 362 13.15 -13.39 -4.63
CA PHE A 362 13.48 -11.99 -4.90
C PHE A 362 12.96 -11.53 -6.27
N THR A 363 13.23 -12.29 -7.34
CA THR A 363 12.75 -12.00 -8.71
C THR A 363 11.24 -11.93 -8.78
N LEU A 364 10.51 -12.89 -8.18
CA LEU A 364 9.04 -12.86 -8.13
C LEU A 364 8.53 -11.62 -7.38
N TYR A 365 9.17 -11.23 -6.28
CA TYR A 365 8.84 -9.99 -5.57
C TYR A 365 9.10 -8.74 -6.41
N VAL A 366 10.16 -8.72 -7.23
CA VAL A 366 10.47 -7.64 -8.18
C VAL A 366 9.40 -7.54 -9.28
N ILE A 367 8.95 -8.67 -9.84
CA ILE A 367 7.84 -8.71 -10.82
C ILE A 367 6.55 -8.17 -10.20
N ARG A 368 6.30 -8.44 -8.92
CA ARG A 368 5.18 -7.82 -8.19
C ARG A 368 5.37 -6.31 -8.04
N LEU A 369 6.56 -5.87 -7.63
CA LEU A 369 6.84 -4.44 -7.48
C LEU A 369 6.78 -3.64 -8.79
N SER A 370 7.01 -4.24 -9.96
CA SER A 370 6.83 -3.52 -11.23
C SER A 370 5.35 -3.31 -11.57
N ILE A 371 4.44 -4.18 -11.10
CA ILE A 371 2.99 -4.06 -11.30
C ILE A 371 2.33 -3.14 -10.23
N ALA A 372 2.92 -3.03 -9.04
CA ALA A 372 2.45 -2.18 -7.95
C ALA A 372 1.98 -0.76 -8.37
N PRO A 373 2.70 -0.01 -9.21
CA PRO A 373 2.34 1.38 -9.51
C PRO A 373 1.06 1.50 -10.35
N ILE A 374 0.81 0.62 -11.32
CA ILE A 374 -0.42 0.68 -12.13
C ILE A 374 -1.67 0.31 -11.31
N LEU A 375 -1.50 -0.48 -10.25
CA LEU A 375 -2.55 -0.81 -9.28
C LEU A 375 -2.93 0.41 -8.42
N GLU A 376 -1.96 1.25 -8.03
CA GLU A 376 -2.26 2.52 -7.37
C GLU A 376 -2.93 3.51 -8.33
N ILE A 377 -2.38 3.68 -9.54
CA ILE A 377 -2.93 4.59 -10.55
C ILE A 377 -4.38 4.25 -10.91
N VAL A 378 -4.74 2.98 -11.12
CA VAL A 378 -6.14 2.63 -11.47
C VAL A 378 -7.13 2.86 -10.33
N ILE A 379 -6.67 2.83 -9.08
CA ILE A 379 -7.47 3.26 -7.93
C ILE A 379 -7.63 4.78 -7.94
N LEU A 380 -6.56 5.55 -8.15
CA LEU A 380 -6.65 7.01 -8.21
C LEU A 380 -7.52 7.51 -9.37
N LEU A 381 -7.42 6.88 -10.56
CA LEU A 381 -8.23 7.20 -11.73
C LEU A 381 -9.73 6.98 -11.48
N ASP A 382 -10.12 5.95 -10.73
CA ASP A 382 -11.52 5.74 -10.32
C ASP A 382 -12.07 6.94 -9.52
N ARG A 383 -11.26 7.48 -8.60
CA ARG A 383 -11.64 8.66 -7.80
C ARG A 383 -11.71 9.93 -8.65
N ILE A 384 -10.80 10.12 -9.60
CA ILE A 384 -10.82 11.24 -10.57
C ILE A 384 -12.06 11.16 -11.46
N ILE A 385 -12.36 9.97 -12.00
CA ILE A 385 -13.54 9.76 -12.84
C ILE A 385 -14.82 10.03 -12.04
N TYR A 386 -14.93 9.53 -10.81
CA TYR A 386 -16.04 9.86 -9.90
C TYR A 386 -16.20 11.38 -9.67
N LEU A 387 -15.11 12.12 -9.43
CA LEU A 387 -15.15 13.58 -9.29
C LEU A 387 -15.63 14.28 -10.58
N LYS A 388 -15.14 13.84 -11.75
CA LYS A 388 -15.56 14.37 -13.05
C LYS A 388 -17.01 14.04 -13.39
N GLU A 389 -17.52 12.89 -12.98
CA GLU A 389 -18.95 12.52 -13.08
C GLU A 389 -19.85 13.47 -12.27
N HIS A 390 -19.32 14.12 -11.22
CA HIS A 390 -20.00 15.16 -10.44
C HIS A 390 -19.76 16.58 -11.01
N GLY A 391 -19.19 16.69 -12.21
CA GLY A 391 -18.89 17.96 -12.88
C GLY A 391 -17.66 18.69 -12.33
N LEU A 392 -16.83 18.03 -11.52
CA LEU A 392 -15.71 18.66 -10.81
C LEU A 392 -14.37 18.42 -11.51
N ASN A 393 -13.60 19.50 -11.67
CA ASN A 393 -12.24 19.42 -12.22
C ASN A 393 -11.27 18.90 -11.14
N SER A 394 -10.67 17.74 -11.41
CA SER A 394 -9.78 17.05 -10.48
C SER A 394 -8.53 16.52 -11.19
N TYR A 395 -7.44 16.45 -10.43
CA TYR A 395 -6.09 16.15 -10.90
C TYR A 395 -5.39 15.21 -9.93
N ILE A 396 -4.46 14.38 -10.44
CA ILE A 396 -3.50 13.63 -9.63
C ILE A 396 -2.20 14.47 -9.63
N ILE A 397 -1.66 14.71 -8.44
CA ILE A 397 -0.45 15.50 -8.20
C ILE A 397 0.52 14.63 -7.40
N ASP A 398 1.78 14.56 -7.81
CA ASP A 398 2.87 13.88 -7.09
C ASP A 398 3.33 14.76 -5.91
N LEU A 399 2.50 14.81 -4.87
CA LEU A 399 2.57 15.82 -3.82
C LEU A 399 3.87 15.74 -3.00
N PHE A 400 4.47 14.57 -2.82
CA PHE A 400 5.67 14.40 -2.00
C PHE A 400 6.78 13.70 -2.76
N ASP A 401 8.04 13.97 -2.41
CA ASP A 401 9.11 13.03 -2.80
C ASP A 401 8.75 11.64 -2.27
N SER A 402 8.56 10.70 -3.20
CA SER A 402 8.23 9.31 -2.92
C SER A 402 9.31 8.57 -2.11
N SER A 403 10.49 9.17 -1.85
CA SER A 403 11.49 8.72 -0.87
C SER A 403 11.05 8.99 0.57
N ILE A 404 10.48 10.18 0.84
CA ILE A 404 10.03 10.67 2.16
C ILE A 404 8.74 9.95 2.57
N SER A 405 7.76 9.91 1.67
CA SER A 405 6.52 9.18 1.83
C SER A 405 6.24 8.39 0.56
N PRO A 406 6.15 7.06 0.59
CA PRO A 406 5.76 6.27 -0.58
C PRO A 406 4.30 6.48 -1.00
N ARG A 407 3.58 7.41 -0.35
CA ARG A 407 2.19 7.82 -0.64
C ARG A 407 2.27 9.28 -1.03
N CYS A 408 2.75 9.50 -2.25
CA CYS A 408 3.02 10.82 -2.80
C CYS A 408 1.84 11.36 -3.59
N TYR A 409 1.10 10.50 -4.30
CA TYR A 409 -0.03 10.92 -5.13
C TYR A 409 -1.20 11.48 -4.30
N ALA A 410 -1.51 12.75 -4.54
CA ALA A 410 -2.68 13.44 -4.03
C ALA A 410 -3.71 13.66 -5.14
N ILE A 411 -4.97 13.39 -4.81
CA ILE A 411 -6.12 13.86 -5.60
C ILE A 411 -6.40 15.30 -5.16
N VAL A 412 -6.28 16.24 -6.08
CA VAL A 412 -6.59 17.65 -5.86
C VAL A 412 -7.80 18.04 -6.70
N CYS A 413 -8.77 18.72 -6.10
CA CYS A 413 -10.01 19.13 -6.75
C CYS A 413 -10.48 20.50 -6.24
N LEU A 414 -11.03 21.31 -7.13
CA LEU A 414 -11.58 22.63 -6.84
C LEU A 414 -13.05 22.69 -7.27
N LYS A 415 -13.84 23.50 -6.55
CA LYS A 415 -15.29 23.71 -6.74
C LYS A 415 -15.60 25.17 -7.09
#